data_AF-A0A3C1M2R0-F1
#
_entry.id   AF-A0A3C1M2R0-F1
#
_cell.length_a   1.000
_cell.length_b   1.000
_cell.length_c   1.000
_cell.angle_alpha   90.00
_cell.angle_beta   90.00
_cell.angle_gamma   90.00
#
_symmetry.space_group_name_H-M   'P 1'
#
loop_
_entity.id
_entity.type
_entity.pdbx_description
1 polymer ?
#
loop_
_entity_poly.entity_id
_entity_poly.type
_entity_poly.pdbx_seq_one_letter_code
_entity_poly.pdbx_strand_id
1 'polypeptide(L)'
;MTAGENAELELAIEEPEAPAPNGNFDSLFDDGVEDGDDTPPSAPTNDLYVYRAGEPKKVIDDGDGGVNILVLKEIYDSELSVKKRADGFHVVYYEGEPIVEMRGIGYLQTENGCAPIENWML
;
A
#
# COMPACT_ATOMS: atom_id res chain seq x y z
N MET A 1 9.56 -57.23 -39.89
CA MET A 1 8.62 -56.87 -38.82
C MET A 1 9.16 -55.59 -38.20
N THR A 2 8.82 -54.45 -38.81
CA THR A 2 7.77 -53.50 -38.41
C THR A 2 8.08 -52.69 -37.16
N ALA A 3 8.13 -51.38 -37.39
CA ALA A 3 7.67 -50.28 -36.56
C ALA A 3 8.45 -49.95 -35.29
N GLY A 4 8.89 -48.69 -35.24
CA GLY A 4 9.37 -48.03 -34.05
C GLY A 4 9.92 -46.63 -34.35
N GLU A 5 9.29 -45.91 -35.27
CA GLU A 5 9.47 -44.46 -35.42
C GLU A 5 9.07 -43.80 -34.09
N ASN A 6 10.01 -43.17 -33.40
CA ASN A 6 9.70 -42.20 -32.36
C ASN A 6 10.44 -40.92 -32.71
N ALA A 7 9.72 -40.07 -33.44
CA ALA A 7 10.06 -38.69 -33.67
C ALA A 7 10.08 -37.95 -32.32
N GLU A 8 11.21 -37.36 -31.98
CA GLU A 8 11.29 -36.39 -30.89
C GLU A 8 10.52 -35.14 -31.35
N LEU A 9 9.37 -34.89 -30.71
CA LEU A 9 8.58 -33.69 -30.92
C LEU A 9 9.39 -32.47 -30.44
N GLU A 10 9.79 -31.63 -31.37
CA GLU A 10 10.17 -30.25 -31.08
C GLU A 10 8.94 -29.54 -30.51
N LEU A 11 8.93 -29.32 -29.20
CA LEU A 11 7.89 -28.59 -28.49
C LEU A 11 8.07 -27.10 -28.85
N ALA A 12 7.41 -26.66 -29.93
CA ALA A 12 7.24 -25.26 -30.25
C ALA A 12 6.48 -24.61 -29.09
N ILE A 13 7.18 -23.79 -28.30
CA ILE A 13 6.58 -22.97 -27.28
C ILE A 13 5.96 -21.79 -28.04
N GLU A 14 4.67 -21.86 -28.33
CA GLU A 14 3.93 -20.71 -28.86
C GLU A 14 4.06 -19.57 -27.84
N GLU A 15 4.67 -18.47 -28.28
CA GLU A 15 4.71 -17.21 -27.53
C GLU A 15 3.26 -16.81 -27.18
N PRO A 16 2.94 -16.47 -25.93
CA PRO A 16 1.61 -15.97 -25.62
C PRO A 16 1.42 -14.64 -26.34
N GLU A 17 0.49 -14.61 -27.30
CA GLU A 17 0.05 -13.37 -27.94
C GLU A 17 -0.30 -12.36 -26.84
N ALA A 18 0.37 -11.21 -26.86
CA ALA A 18 0.03 -10.11 -25.98
C ALA A 18 -1.48 -9.79 -26.16
N PRO A 19 -2.25 -9.56 -25.08
CA PRO A 19 -3.62 -9.14 -25.24
C PRO A 19 -3.64 -7.85 -26.09
N ALA A 20 -4.53 -7.83 -27.09
CA ALA A 20 -4.74 -6.69 -27.96
C ALA A 20 -4.85 -5.39 -27.15
N PRO A 21 -4.41 -4.23 -27.69
CA PRO A 21 -4.64 -2.95 -27.06
C PRO A 21 -6.15 -2.70 -26.96
N ASN A 22 -6.71 -3.01 -25.80
CA ASN A 22 -8.10 -2.74 -25.49
C ASN A 22 -8.28 -1.23 -25.33
N GLY A 23 -9.04 -0.64 -26.24
CA GLY A 23 -9.83 0.56 -25.97
C GLY A 23 -9.13 1.88 -26.28
N ASN A 24 -9.58 2.47 -27.37
CA ASN A 24 -9.34 3.86 -27.76
C ASN A 24 -9.78 4.82 -26.64
N PHE A 25 -8.87 5.63 -26.10
CA PHE A 25 -9.12 6.58 -24.99
C PHE A 25 -9.86 7.87 -25.40
N ASP A 26 -10.29 7.99 -26.67
CA ASP A 26 -10.67 9.28 -27.27
C ASP A 26 -12.18 9.43 -27.56
N SER A 27 -13.07 8.78 -26.81
CA SER A 27 -14.52 8.87 -27.09
C SER A 27 -15.44 8.88 -25.86
N LEU A 28 -14.97 9.35 -24.69
CA LEU A 28 -15.81 9.45 -23.49
C LEU A 28 -16.16 10.90 -23.07
N PHE A 29 -15.85 11.89 -23.89
CA PHE A 29 -16.23 13.29 -23.64
C PHE A 29 -17.30 13.75 -24.63
N ASP A 30 -18.41 13.04 -24.73
CA ASP A 30 -19.64 13.57 -25.32
C ASP A 30 -20.85 12.77 -24.81
N ASP A 31 -21.40 13.20 -23.68
CA ASP A 31 -22.85 13.29 -23.51
C ASP A 31 -23.14 14.21 -22.32
N GLY A 32 -23.90 15.27 -22.58
CA GLY A 32 -24.30 16.23 -21.56
C GLY A 32 -25.14 15.55 -20.49
N VAL A 33 -24.74 15.73 -19.22
CA VAL A 33 -25.62 15.52 -18.08
C VAL A 33 -25.64 16.78 -17.24
N GLU A 34 -26.87 17.22 -17.04
CA GLU A 34 -27.32 18.41 -16.34
C GLU A 34 -27.00 18.35 -14.84
N ASP A 35 -26.79 19.53 -14.28
CA ASP A 35 -26.78 19.91 -12.87
C ASP A 35 -27.40 18.88 -11.91
N GLY A 36 -26.54 18.17 -11.19
CA GLY A 36 -26.89 17.25 -10.11
C GLY A 36 -25.64 17.03 -9.28
N ASP A 37 -25.46 17.86 -8.26
CA ASP A 37 -24.39 17.77 -7.26
C ASP A 37 -24.57 16.49 -6.42
N ASP A 38 -24.25 15.36 -7.04
CA ASP A 38 -24.12 14.06 -6.40
C ASP A 38 -22.71 13.57 -6.74
N THR A 39 -21.72 14.35 -6.28
CA THR A 39 -20.34 13.88 -6.28
C THR A 39 -20.33 12.67 -5.34
N PRO A 40 -20.10 11.44 -5.84
CA PRO A 40 -19.94 10.31 -4.93
C PRO A 40 -18.83 10.68 -3.95
N PRO A 41 -18.96 10.39 -2.64
CA PRO A 41 -17.91 10.70 -1.69
C PRO A 41 -16.61 10.12 -2.24
N SER A 42 -15.58 10.97 -2.37
CA SER A 42 -14.28 10.55 -2.88
C SER A 42 -13.89 9.26 -2.15
N ALA A 43 -13.57 8.22 -2.93
CA ALA A 43 -13.20 6.93 -2.36
C ALA A 43 -12.08 7.16 -1.33
N PRO A 44 -12.10 6.45 -0.18
CA PRO A 44 -11.09 6.64 0.85
C PRO A 44 -9.69 6.48 0.24
N THR A 45 -8.81 7.44 0.50
CA THR A 45 -7.44 7.43 -0.04
C THR A 45 -6.58 6.52 0.82
N ASN A 46 -5.81 5.64 0.17
CA ASN A 46 -4.80 4.85 0.87
C ASN A 46 -3.47 5.60 0.72
N ASP A 47 -3.03 6.23 1.80
CA ASP A 47 -1.84 7.07 1.83
C ASP A 47 -0.63 6.34 2.41
N LEU A 48 0.56 6.72 1.92
CA LEU A 48 1.83 6.15 2.33
C LEU A 48 2.75 7.24 2.86
N TYR A 49 3.11 7.12 4.14
CA TYR A 49 3.98 8.06 4.85
C TYR A 49 5.34 7.44 5.06
N VAL A 50 6.40 8.25 5.05
CA VAL A 50 7.77 7.76 5.23
C VAL A 50 8.47 8.52 6.35
N TYR A 51 9.10 7.78 7.25
CA TYR A 51 10.01 8.26 8.26
C TYR A 51 11.33 7.50 8.18
N ARG A 52 12.44 8.22 8.30
CA ARG A 52 13.79 7.64 8.37
C ARG A 52 14.42 7.95 9.73
N ALA A 53 15.14 6.97 10.29
CA ALA A 53 15.87 7.16 11.54
C ALA A 53 16.78 8.39 11.49
N GLY A 54 16.72 9.23 12.52
CA GLY A 54 17.45 10.51 12.60
C GLY A 54 16.73 11.71 11.96
N GLU A 55 15.58 11.51 11.31
CA GLU A 55 14.71 12.64 10.93
C GLU A 55 14.05 13.27 12.15
N PRO A 56 13.72 14.58 12.09
CA PRO A 56 12.93 15.22 13.12
C PRO A 56 11.58 14.52 13.28
N LYS A 57 11.06 14.56 14.51
CA LYS A 57 9.76 13.99 14.86
C LYS A 57 8.66 14.48 13.92
N LYS A 58 7.84 13.57 13.41
CA LYS A 58 6.71 13.88 12.51
C LYS A 58 5.37 13.75 13.22
N VAL A 59 4.39 14.55 12.77
CA VAL A 59 3.00 14.45 13.18
C VAL A 59 2.16 14.23 11.93
N ILE A 60 1.41 13.14 11.91
CA ILE A 60 0.54 12.72 10.81
C ILE A 60 -0.88 12.68 11.36
N ASP A 61 -1.76 13.50 10.80
CA ASP A 61 -3.18 13.49 11.14
C ASP A 61 -3.99 13.19 9.89
N ASP A 62 -4.17 11.91 9.60
CA ASP A 62 -5.01 11.47 8.51
C ASP A 62 -6.39 11.09 9.07
N GLY A 63 -7.40 11.88 8.71
CA GLY A 63 -8.78 11.69 9.14
C GLY A 63 -9.62 10.90 8.13
N ASP A 64 -9.05 10.60 6.97
CA ASP A 64 -9.73 9.89 5.91
C ASP A 64 -9.75 8.39 6.22
N GLY A 65 -10.90 7.74 5.99
CA GLY A 65 -11.18 6.36 6.40
C GLY A 65 -10.42 5.29 5.59
N GLY A 66 -9.28 5.63 5.01
CA GLY A 66 -8.47 4.74 4.18
C GLY A 66 -7.50 3.88 4.97
N VAL A 67 -6.89 2.93 4.26
CA VAL A 67 -5.85 2.05 4.81
C VAL A 67 -4.50 2.72 4.58
N ASN A 68 -4.04 3.44 5.59
CA ASN A 68 -2.79 4.17 5.53
C ASN A 68 -1.63 3.38 6.14
N ILE A 69 -0.44 3.55 5.55
CA ILE A 69 0.79 2.84 5.94
C ILE A 69 1.87 3.86 6.28
N LEU A 70 2.53 3.69 7.43
CA LEU A 70 3.76 4.39 7.76
C LEU A 70 4.96 3.47 7.53
N VAL A 71 5.85 3.88 6.63
CA VAL A 71 7.11 3.20 6.32
C VAL A 71 8.23 3.79 7.16
N LEU A 72 8.82 2.95 8.00
CA LEU A 72 9.95 3.22 8.87
C LEU A 72 11.21 2.66 8.22
N LYS A 73 12.02 3.54 7.64
CA LYS A 73 13.28 3.17 6.97
C LYS A 73 14.40 3.01 7.98
N GLU A 74 15.16 1.93 7.82
CA GLU A 74 16.33 1.63 8.67
C GLU A 74 15.97 1.39 10.14
N ILE A 75 14.75 0.90 10.39
CA ILE A 75 14.25 0.57 11.73
C ILE A 75 13.66 -0.83 11.71
N TYR A 76 14.03 -1.66 12.70
CA TYR A 76 13.53 -3.02 12.85
C TYR A 76 12.33 -3.08 13.81
N ASP A 77 11.50 -4.11 13.66
CA ASP A 77 10.28 -4.29 14.46
C ASP A 77 10.55 -4.38 15.97
N SER A 78 11.68 -4.98 16.36
CA SER A 78 12.07 -5.20 17.75
C SER A 78 12.47 -3.93 18.51
N GLU A 79 12.71 -2.84 17.78
CA GLU A 79 13.16 -1.56 18.33
C GLU A 79 12.00 -0.57 18.53
N LEU A 80 10.79 -1.00 18.17
CA LEU A 80 9.60 -0.18 18.14
C LEU A 80 8.64 -0.50 19.28
N SER A 81 7.97 0.54 19.74
CA SER A 81 6.75 0.39 20.52
C SER A 81 5.76 1.49 20.16
N VAL A 82 4.48 1.16 20.25
CA VAL A 82 3.38 2.09 19.96
C VAL A 82 2.57 2.29 21.22
N LYS A 83 2.30 3.55 21.57
CA LYS A 83 1.39 3.89 22.67
C LYS A 83 0.24 4.72 22.15
N LYS A 84 -0.98 4.36 22.56
CA LYS A 84 -2.16 5.17 22.28
C LYS A 84 -2.30 6.26 23.34
N ARG A 85 -2.48 7.50 22.88
CA ARG A 85 -2.74 8.68 23.69
C ARG A 85 -4.26 8.93 23.80
N ALA A 86 -4.68 9.64 24.84
CA ALA A 86 -6.09 9.86 25.16
C ALA A 86 -6.86 10.68 24.10
N ASP A 87 -6.16 11.48 23.30
CA ASP A 87 -6.65 12.26 22.17
C ASP A 87 -6.83 11.44 20.88
N GLY A 88 -6.53 10.14 20.92
CA GLY A 88 -6.71 9.22 19.79
C GLY A 88 -5.49 9.06 18.90
N PHE A 89 -4.39 9.77 19.17
CA PHE A 89 -3.13 9.58 18.46
C PHE A 89 -2.41 8.30 18.93
N HIS A 90 -1.76 7.63 17.99
CA HIS A 90 -0.75 6.62 18.24
C HIS A 90 0.62 7.29 18.19
N VAL A 91 1.46 7.01 19.18
CA VAL A 91 2.82 7.53 19.25
C VAL A 91 3.76 6.37 19.05
N VAL A 92 4.53 6.42 17.97
CA VAL A 92 5.59 5.46 17.66
C VAL A 92 6.86 5.91 18.37
N TYR A 93 7.43 5.00 19.16
CA TYR A 93 8.70 5.18 19.86
C TYR A 93 9.75 4.27 19.22
N TYR A 94 10.94 4.82 19.00
CA TYR A 94 12.13 4.09 18.56
C TYR A 94 13.21 4.31 19.62
N GLU A 95 13.75 3.21 20.16
CA GLU A 95 14.73 3.24 21.26
C GLU A 95 14.27 4.06 22.50
N GLY A 96 12.95 4.13 22.73
CA GLY A 96 12.35 4.87 23.84
C GLY A 96 12.02 6.35 23.55
N GLU A 97 12.46 6.89 22.42
CA GLU A 97 12.20 8.27 22.01
C GLU A 97 11.01 8.37 21.04
N PRO A 98 10.11 9.35 21.19
CA PRO A 98 8.96 9.51 20.31
C PRO A 98 9.38 10.05 18.93
N ILE A 99 9.20 9.24 17.88
CA ILE A 99 9.61 9.58 16.51
C ILE A 99 8.45 10.05 15.63
N VAL A 100 7.26 9.48 15.81
CA VAL A 100 6.08 9.83 15.00
C VAL A 100 4.83 9.83 15.88
N GLU A 101 4.02 10.87 15.75
CA GLU A 101 2.64 10.89 16.26
C GLU A 101 1.71 10.75 15.07
N MET A 102 0.80 9.79 15.12
CA MET A 102 -0.03 9.44 13.97
C MET A 102 -1.46 9.13 14.36
N ARG A 103 -2.42 9.62 13.56
CA ARG A 103 -3.83 9.21 13.57
C ARG A 103 -4.22 8.80 12.15
N GLY A 104 -5.10 7.81 12.04
CA GLY A 104 -5.53 7.25 10.73
C GLY A 104 -4.57 6.24 10.11
N ILE A 105 -3.46 5.89 10.76
CA ILE A 105 -2.52 4.87 10.28
C ILE A 105 -2.88 3.50 10.83
N GLY A 106 -3.11 2.54 9.95
CA GLY A 106 -3.44 1.16 10.33
C GLY A 106 -2.23 0.23 10.38
N TYR A 107 -1.20 0.51 9.59
CA TYR A 107 -0.06 -0.40 9.41
C TYR A 107 1.29 0.31 9.53
N LEU A 108 2.27 -0.40 10.08
CA LEU A 108 3.68 -0.01 10.05
C LEU A 108 4.46 -0.96 9.15
N GLN A 109 5.25 -0.40 8.24
CA GLN A 109 6.24 -1.13 7.48
C GLN A 109 7.64 -0.83 8.02
N THR A 110 8.32 -1.86 8.50
CA THR A 110 9.70 -1.85 8.98
C THR A 110 10.60 -2.59 8.01
N GLU A 111 11.89 -2.70 8.31
CA GLU A 111 12.82 -3.56 7.56
C GLU A 111 12.42 -5.06 7.63
N ASN A 112 11.70 -5.48 8.67
CA ASN A 112 11.24 -6.85 8.84
C ASN A 112 9.96 -7.17 8.05
N GLY A 113 9.22 -6.14 7.62
CA GLY A 113 7.96 -6.29 6.91
C GLY A 113 6.88 -5.33 7.39
N CYS A 114 5.67 -5.55 6.88
CA CYS A 114 4.48 -4.75 7.17
C CYS A 114 3.53 -5.51 8.10
N ALA A 115 3.10 -4.87 9.19
CA ALA A 115 2.13 -5.43 10.12
C ALA A 115 1.18 -4.34 10.67
N PRO A 116 0.03 -4.71 11.25
CA PRO A 116 -0.89 -3.76 11.85
C PRO A 116 -0.27 -3.12 13.11
N ILE A 117 -0.59 -1.85 13.39
CA ILE A 117 -0.04 -1.09 14.53
C ILE A 117 -0.24 -1.79 15.88
N GLU A 118 -1.28 -2.62 15.99
CA GLU A 118 -1.65 -3.39 17.17
C GLU A 118 -0.56 -4.38 17.61
N ASN A 119 0.27 -4.86 16.68
CA ASN A 119 1.38 -5.77 17.00
C ASN A 119 2.47 -5.14 17.87
N TRP A 120 2.56 -3.80 17.89
CA TRP A 120 3.54 -3.06 18.68
C TRP A 120 2.91 -2.29 19.84
N MET A 121 1.62 -2.47 20.08
CA MET A 121 0.94 -1.86 21.22
C MET A 121 1.32 -2.58 22.51
N LEU A 122 1.70 -1.79 23.51
CA LEU A 122 1.96 -2.23 24.89
C LEU A 122 0.76 -1.94 25.79
#